data_AF-A0A6J1TU65-F1
#
_entry.id   AF-A0A6J1TU65-F1
#
_cell.length_a   1.000
_cell.length_b   1.000
_cell.length_c   1.000
_cell.angle_alpha   90.00
_cell.angle_beta   90.00
_cell.angle_gamma   90.00
#
_symmetry.space_group_name_H-M   'P 1'
#
loop_
_entity.id
_entity.type
_entity.pdbx_description
1 polymer ?
#
loop_
_entity_poly.entity_id
_entity_poly.type
_entity_poly.pdbx_seq_one_letter_code
_entity_poly.pdbx_strand_id
1 'polypeptide(L)'
;MAEAAFAGLLQRRLAELTERLNRWREGGEFGDAFLIQASTTLENLAELSEESRDNNTYSRLIQHYTQALLDITYFEENQLVDEEFPEESSLQKVEELIGALSEPENLVNESGIFQEPLEILGIELLECLYWRRGALIYMFCHTVKGRKEWLRKETDLLKKFLKEGIHYLLKMLDFRCTDNPNEEFVVQDTSTAILVNEGIFSDTHLLAMMYCGEMCYWGLKYCGDQGTELHRELPGSSENIIMDFQEIGEKMLTKYIAVCEGPLRSHGWDTKNAKRILDYFKQLSS
;
A
#
# COMPACT_ATOMS: atom_id res chain seq x y z
N MET A 1 32.78 -1.32 -8.72
CA MET A 1 32.66 -0.83 -7.32
C MET A 1 31.20 -0.72 -6.89
N ALA A 2 30.31 -0.13 -7.72
CA ALA A 2 28.86 -0.09 -7.43
C ALA A 2 28.23 -1.50 -7.31
N GLU A 3 28.54 -2.41 -8.23
CA GLU A 3 28.00 -3.79 -8.20
C GLU A 3 28.38 -4.58 -6.93
N ALA A 4 29.64 -4.48 -6.48
CA ALA A 4 30.09 -5.14 -5.25
C ALA A 4 29.46 -4.52 -3.98
N ALA A 5 29.22 -3.20 -4.00
CA ALA A 5 28.52 -2.53 -2.92
C ALA A 5 27.04 -2.94 -2.87
N PHE A 6 26.37 -3.06 -4.02
CA PHE A 6 25.01 -3.57 -4.10
C PHE A 6 24.91 -5.03 -3.66
N ALA A 7 25.80 -5.91 -4.10
CA ALA A 7 25.78 -7.31 -3.69
C ALA A 7 25.88 -7.45 -2.15
N GLY A 8 26.75 -6.66 -1.52
CA GLY A 8 26.84 -6.61 -0.05
C GLY A 8 25.58 -6.05 0.62
N LEU A 9 24.96 -5.02 0.03
CA LEU A 9 23.69 -4.46 0.52
C LEU A 9 22.56 -5.50 0.44
N LEU A 10 22.38 -6.13 -0.72
CA LEU A 10 21.37 -7.15 -0.95
C LEU A 10 21.57 -8.35 -0.01
N GLN A 11 22.79 -8.85 0.14
CA GLN A 11 23.09 -9.94 1.08
C GLN A 11 22.69 -9.62 2.52
N ARG A 12 22.94 -8.37 2.96
CA ARG A 12 22.50 -7.92 4.27
C ARG A 12 20.98 -7.92 4.39
N ARG A 13 20.26 -7.38 3.40
CA ARG A 13 18.79 -7.36 3.39
C ARG A 13 18.19 -8.77 3.34
N LEU A 14 18.82 -9.69 2.60
CA LEU A 14 18.41 -11.10 2.56
C LEU A 14 18.60 -11.78 3.92
N ALA A 15 19.69 -11.50 4.63
CA ALA A 15 19.91 -12.01 5.97
C ALA A 15 18.85 -11.50 6.96
N GLU A 16 18.55 -10.19 6.94
CA GLU A 16 17.51 -9.56 7.76
C GLU A 16 16.12 -10.19 7.47
N LEU A 17 15.80 -10.42 6.20
CA LEU A 17 14.53 -11.04 5.80
C LEU A 17 14.46 -12.53 6.18
N THR A 18 15.58 -13.25 6.10
CA THR A 18 15.69 -14.65 6.52
C THR A 18 15.51 -14.78 8.03
N GLU A 19 16.10 -13.87 8.82
CA GLU A 19 15.87 -13.81 10.27
C GLU A 19 14.39 -13.55 10.58
N ARG A 20 13.75 -12.62 9.85
CA ARG A 20 12.31 -12.36 10.00
C ARG A 20 11.46 -13.61 9.75
N LEU A 21 11.77 -14.39 8.70
CA LEU A 21 11.11 -15.66 8.42
C LEU A 21 11.34 -16.70 9.53
N ASN A 22 12.57 -16.82 10.03
CA ASN A 22 12.92 -17.80 11.06
C ASN A 22 12.20 -17.55 12.39
N ARG A 23 11.91 -16.29 12.76
CA ARG A 23 11.10 -15.97 13.95
C ARG A 23 9.74 -16.70 13.94
N TRP A 24 9.12 -16.83 12.77
CA TRP A 24 7.84 -17.52 12.62
C TRP A 24 7.99 -19.04 12.61
N ARG A 25 9.09 -19.52 12.02
CA ARG A 25 9.45 -20.94 12.05
C ARG A 25 9.66 -21.44 13.48
N GLU A 26 10.39 -20.68 14.30
CA GLU A 26 10.63 -21.01 15.72
C GLU A 26 9.35 -20.95 16.56
N GLY A 27 8.39 -20.11 16.16
CA GLY A 27 7.07 -20.00 16.78
C GLY A 27 6.12 -21.17 16.50
N GLY A 28 6.48 -22.11 15.61
CA GLY A 28 5.67 -23.29 15.28
C GLY A 28 4.87 -23.20 13.98
N GLU A 29 4.98 -22.10 13.24
CA GLU A 29 4.20 -21.83 12.02
C GLU A 29 4.89 -22.41 10.76
N PHE A 30 5.13 -23.72 10.75
CA PHE A 30 5.84 -24.41 9.67
C PHE A 30 4.97 -24.74 8.44
N GLY A 31 3.65 -24.64 8.57
CA GLY A 31 2.70 -25.12 7.56
C GLY A 31 2.06 -24.04 6.70
N ASP A 32 2.33 -22.76 6.97
CA ASP A 32 1.72 -21.67 6.22
C ASP A 32 2.26 -21.60 4.79
N ALA A 33 1.36 -21.52 3.82
CA ALA A 33 1.71 -21.58 2.40
C ALA A 33 2.58 -20.39 1.96
N PHE A 34 2.35 -19.20 2.52
CA PHE A 34 3.13 -18.00 2.20
C PHE A 34 4.52 -18.07 2.81
N LEU A 35 4.66 -18.54 4.06
CA LEU A 35 5.96 -18.72 4.68
C LEU A 35 6.81 -19.79 3.96
N ILE A 36 6.18 -20.88 3.48
CA ILE A 36 6.85 -21.89 2.66
C ILE A 36 7.31 -21.27 1.33
N GLN A 37 6.44 -20.54 0.64
CA GLN A 37 6.75 -19.88 -0.62
C GLN A 37 7.90 -18.86 -0.47
N ALA A 38 7.89 -18.09 0.61
CA ALA A 38 8.96 -17.16 0.95
C ALA A 38 10.29 -17.89 1.20
N SER A 39 10.27 -19.02 1.94
CA SER A 39 11.46 -19.84 2.18
C SER A 39 12.08 -20.31 0.86
N THR A 40 11.28 -20.88 -0.03
CA THR A 40 11.74 -21.35 -1.34
C THR A 40 12.29 -20.19 -2.18
N THR A 41 11.65 -19.02 -2.14
CA THR A 41 12.13 -17.83 -2.87
C THR A 41 13.47 -17.33 -2.32
N LEU A 42 13.66 -17.32 -1.01
CA LEU A 42 14.93 -16.93 -0.37
C LEU A 42 16.07 -17.92 -0.66
N GLU A 43 15.79 -19.22 -0.68
CA GLU A 43 16.76 -20.25 -1.05
C GLU A 43 17.24 -20.05 -2.49
N ASN A 44 16.31 -19.84 -3.43
CA ASN A 44 16.64 -19.56 -4.83
C ASN A 44 17.44 -18.24 -4.99
N LEU A 45 17.11 -17.21 -4.19
CA LEU A 45 17.82 -15.92 -4.21
C LEU A 45 19.27 -16.05 -3.73
N ALA A 46 19.52 -16.86 -2.70
CA ALA A 46 20.86 -17.11 -2.20
C ALA A 46 21.73 -17.73 -3.30
N GLU A 47 21.22 -18.75 -4.00
CA GLU A 47 21.90 -19.39 -5.13
C GLU A 47 22.17 -18.41 -6.29
N LEU A 48 21.17 -17.62 -6.69
CA LEU A 48 21.30 -16.64 -7.78
C LEU A 48 22.27 -15.49 -7.47
N SER A 49 22.43 -15.13 -6.19
CA SER A 49 23.31 -14.05 -5.78
C SER A 49 24.79 -14.38 -6.00
N GLU A 50 25.16 -15.67 -6.01
CA GLU A 50 26.54 -16.13 -6.22
C GLU A 50 26.98 -16.10 -7.69
N GLU A 51 26.03 -16.03 -8.64
CA GLU A 51 26.29 -16.17 -10.09
C GLU A 51 26.35 -14.82 -10.87
N SER A 52 26.01 -13.69 -10.24
CA SER A 52 25.63 -12.45 -10.94
C SER A 52 26.76 -11.68 -11.64
N ARG A 53 26.51 -11.21 -12.89
CA ARG A 53 27.41 -10.32 -13.68
C ARG A 53 26.73 -9.28 -14.61
N ASP A 54 25.40 -9.07 -14.57
CA ASP A 54 24.73 -8.06 -15.42
C ASP A 54 23.48 -7.38 -14.78
N ASN A 55 23.02 -6.28 -15.41
CA ASN A 55 21.90 -5.46 -14.94
C ASN A 55 20.53 -6.17 -14.94
N ASN A 56 20.31 -7.14 -15.84
CA ASN A 56 19.05 -7.89 -15.86
C ASN A 56 18.95 -8.82 -14.64
N THR A 57 20.10 -9.35 -14.21
CA THR A 57 20.21 -10.14 -12.98
C THR A 57 19.86 -9.31 -11.75
N TYR A 58 20.27 -8.04 -11.69
CA TYR A 58 19.95 -7.12 -10.60
C TYR A 58 18.44 -6.92 -10.40
N SER A 59 17.72 -6.58 -11.48
CA SER A 59 16.28 -6.33 -11.40
C SER A 59 15.54 -7.58 -10.92
N ARG A 60 15.90 -8.75 -11.45
CA ARG A 60 15.34 -10.04 -11.01
C ARG A 60 15.61 -10.32 -9.53
N LEU A 61 16.81 -10.05 -9.04
CA LEU A 61 17.15 -10.25 -7.63
C LEU A 61 16.28 -9.38 -6.71
N ILE A 62 16.09 -8.10 -7.04
CA ILE A 62 15.24 -7.21 -6.24
C ILE A 62 13.77 -7.60 -6.35
N GLN A 63 13.29 -7.97 -7.53
CA GLN A 63 11.91 -8.42 -7.72
C GLN A 63 11.62 -9.69 -6.89
N HIS A 64 12.52 -10.67 -6.90
CA HIS A 64 12.37 -11.88 -6.08
C HIS A 64 12.49 -11.58 -4.58
N TYR A 65 13.41 -10.69 -4.17
CA TYR A 65 13.47 -10.21 -2.78
C TYR A 65 12.14 -9.60 -2.35
N THR A 66 11.55 -8.77 -3.21
CA THR A 66 10.26 -8.12 -2.99
C THR A 66 9.15 -9.16 -2.85
N GLN A 67 9.14 -10.19 -3.68
CA GLN A 67 8.16 -11.28 -3.60
C GLN A 67 8.24 -12.03 -2.26
N ALA A 68 9.44 -12.43 -1.83
CA ALA A 68 9.62 -13.08 -0.53
C ALA A 68 9.19 -12.18 0.64
N LEU A 69 9.50 -10.89 0.55
CA LEU A 69 9.08 -9.90 1.55
C LEU A 69 7.56 -9.76 1.59
N LEU A 70 6.91 -9.73 0.44
CA LEU A 70 5.45 -9.69 0.33
C LEU A 70 4.85 -10.94 0.97
N ASP A 71 5.32 -12.15 0.66
CA ASP A 71 4.78 -13.37 1.24
C ASP A 71 4.87 -13.39 2.78
N ILE A 72 6.04 -13.02 3.33
CA ILE A 72 6.25 -12.96 4.80
C ILE A 72 5.34 -11.93 5.44
N THR A 73 5.33 -10.71 4.91
CA THR A 73 4.54 -9.63 5.50
C THR A 73 3.04 -9.86 5.35
N TYR A 74 2.59 -10.60 4.33
CA TYR A 74 1.17 -10.91 4.14
C TYR A 74 0.66 -11.81 5.26
N PHE A 75 1.46 -12.82 5.61
CA PHE A 75 1.20 -13.65 6.79
C PHE A 75 1.11 -12.79 8.06
N GLU A 76 2.09 -11.91 8.29
CA GLU A 76 2.11 -11.05 9.49
C GLU A 76 0.95 -10.05 9.56
N GLU A 77 0.53 -9.50 8.42
CA GLU A 77 -0.65 -8.64 8.33
C GLU A 77 -1.93 -9.40 8.71
N ASN A 78 -2.09 -10.63 8.23
CA ASN A 78 -3.25 -11.45 8.57
C ASN A 78 -3.31 -11.76 10.07
N GLN A 79 -2.17 -12.02 10.71
CA GLN A 79 -2.14 -12.20 12.16
C GLN A 79 -2.66 -10.95 12.91
N LEU A 80 -2.27 -9.74 12.49
CA LEU A 80 -2.79 -8.50 13.09
C LEU A 80 -4.30 -8.35 12.89
N VAL A 81 -4.81 -8.76 11.73
CA VAL A 81 -6.24 -8.70 11.42
C VAL A 81 -7.01 -9.71 12.27
N ASP A 82 -6.53 -10.95 12.35
CA ASP A 82 -7.14 -12.04 13.12
C ASP A 82 -7.15 -11.74 14.63
N GLU A 83 -6.13 -11.04 15.12
CA GLU A 83 -6.03 -10.58 16.52
C GLU A 83 -6.76 -9.26 16.80
N GLU A 84 -7.45 -8.68 15.80
CA GLU A 84 -8.14 -7.39 15.88
C GLU A 84 -7.24 -6.23 16.36
N PHE A 85 -6.00 -6.18 15.88
CA PHE A 85 -4.99 -5.15 16.17
C PHE A 85 -4.83 -4.84 17.67
N PRO A 86 -4.23 -5.75 18.48
CA PRO A 86 -4.14 -5.59 19.94
C PRO A 86 -3.58 -4.23 20.38
N GLU A 87 -4.18 -3.59 21.39
CA GLU A 87 -3.85 -2.21 21.78
C GLU A 87 -2.39 -2.03 22.23
N GLU A 88 -1.79 -3.07 22.83
CA GLU A 88 -0.44 -2.99 23.41
C GLU A 88 0.68 -3.08 22.36
N SER A 89 0.44 -3.73 21.21
CA SER A 89 1.50 -4.10 20.24
C SER A 89 1.25 -3.65 18.80
N SER A 90 -0.02 -3.43 18.41
CA SER A 90 -0.40 -3.20 17.01
C SER A 90 0.26 -1.98 16.39
N LEU A 91 0.38 -0.87 17.12
CA LEU A 91 0.99 0.35 16.59
C LEU A 91 2.43 0.10 16.12
N GLN A 92 3.26 -0.48 17.00
CA GLN A 92 4.66 -0.77 16.68
C GLN A 92 4.76 -1.78 15.53
N LYS A 93 3.89 -2.81 15.51
CA LYS A 93 3.93 -3.82 14.45
C LYS A 93 3.48 -3.26 13.10
N VAL A 94 2.49 -2.38 13.07
CA VAL A 94 2.06 -1.67 11.86
C VAL A 94 3.22 -0.81 11.34
N GLU A 95 3.89 -0.03 12.18
CA GLU A 95 5.05 0.76 11.77
C GLU A 95 6.20 -0.11 11.24
N GLU A 96 6.50 -1.25 11.90
CA GLU A 96 7.48 -2.24 11.43
C GLU A 96 7.12 -2.79 10.04
N LEU A 97 5.85 -3.12 9.81
CA LEU A 97 5.36 -3.66 8.54
C LEU A 97 5.38 -2.61 7.42
N ILE A 98 4.97 -1.38 7.70
CA ILE A 98 5.07 -0.27 6.73
C ILE A 98 6.53 -0.02 6.36
N GLY A 99 7.44 -0.03 7.35
CA GLY A 99 8.87 0.05 7.11
C GLY A 99 9.37 -1.09 6.22
N ALA A 100 9.05 -2.34 6.56
CA ALA A 100 9.44 -3.51 5.78
C ALA A 100 8.91 -3.44 4.33
N LEU A 101 7.64 -3.08 4.15
CA LEU A 101 7.07 -2.91 2.82
C LEU A 101 7.81 -1.84 2.03
N SER A 102 8.35 -0.78 2.64
CA SER A 102 9.15 0.27 1.98
C SER A 102 10.57 -0.14 1.58
N GLU A 103 11.10 -1.23 2.13
CA GLU A 103 12.49 -1.66 1.88
C GLU A 103 12.83 -1.96 0.42
N PRO A 104 11.95 -2.54 -0.43
CA PRO A 104 12.24 -2.71 -1.84
C PRO A 104 12.57 -1.40 -2.57
N GLU A 105 11.83 -0.32 -2.30
CA GLU A 105 12.10 1.00 -2.89
C GLU A 105 13.39 1.59 -2.31
N ASN A 106 13.61 1.46 -0.99
CA ASN A 106 14.85 1.89 -0.34
C ASN A 106 16.07 1.15 -0.92
N LEU A 107 15.97 -0.15 -1.13
CA LEU A 107 17.02 -0.99 -1.70
C LEU A 107 17.38 -0.55 -3.12
N VAL A 108 16.38 -0.20 -3.94
CA VAL A 108 16.62 0.37 -5.28
C VAL A 108 17.35 1.71 -5.17
N ASN A 109 16.88 2.61 -4.31
CA ASN A 109 17.46 3.94 -4.13
C ASN A 109 18.89 3.90 -3.56
N GLU A 110 19.17 2.97 -2.64
CA GLU A 110 20.47 2.77 -2.00
C GLU A 110 21.48 2.01 -2.86
N SER A 111 21.02 1.33 -3.92
CA SER A 111 21.86 0.51 -4.79
C SER A 111 22.95 1.28 -5.54
N GLY A 112 22.79 2.60 -5.67
CA GLY A 112 23.63 3.44 -6.50
C GLY A 112 23.43 3.22 -8.01
N ILE A 113 22.45 2.41 -8.39
CA ILE A 113 21.97 2.28 -9.76
C ILE A 113 20.95 3.41 -9.94
N PHE A 114 21.28 4.42 -10.75
CA PHE A 114 20.45 5.60 -11.02
C PHE A 114 19.21 5.24 -11.88
N GLN A 115 18.38 4.32 -11.38
CA GLN A 115 17.13 3.90 -12.00
C GLN A 115 15.99 4.11 -11.02
N GLU A 116 14.86 4.57 -11.54
CA GLU A 116 13.65 4.75 -10.76
C GLU A 116 13.11 3.40 -10.28
N PRO A 117 12.51 3.30 -9.08
CA PRO A 117 11.88 2.08 -8.58
C PRO A 117 10.92 1.43 -9.58
N LEU A 118 10.22 2.24 -10.39
CA LEU A 118 9.31 1.76 -11.43
C LEU A 118 10.01 0.93 -12.51
N GLU A 119 11.23 1.29 -12.91
CA GLU A 119 11.99 0.56 -13.93
C GLU A 119 12.49 -0.80 -13.42
N ILE A 120 12.77 -0.89 -12.12
CA ILE A 120 13.34 -2.09 -11.51
C ILE A 120 12.26 -3.07 -11.04
N LEU A 121 11.28 -2.58 -10.29
CA LEU A 121 10.23 -3.39 -9.67
C LEU A 121 9.07 -3.65 -10.63
N GLY A 122 8.84 -2.74 -11.58
CA GLY A 122 7.68 -2.78 -12.46
C GLY A 122 6.38 -2.38 -11.76
N ILE A 123 5.35 -2.16 -12.58
CA ILE A 123 4.04 -1.68 -12.14
C ILE A 123 3.39 -2.64 -11.15
N GLU A 124 3.38 -3.94 -11.45
CA GLU A 124 2.68 -4.95 -10.65
C GLU A 124 3.16 -5.00 -9.18
N LEU A 125 4.48 -5.00 -8.96
CA LEU A 125 5.03 -5.06 -7.60
C LEU A 125 4.85 -3.74 -6.87
N LEU A 126 5.07 -2.60 -7.53
CA LEU A 126 4.85 -1.30 -6.90
C LEU A 126 3.39 -1.09 -6.52
N GLU A 127 2.46 -1.34 -7.43
CA GLU A 127 1.04 -1.26 -7.13
C GLU A 127 0.67 -2.13 -5.91
N CYS A 128 1.20 -3.36 -5.85
CA CYS A 128 1.00 -4.26 -4.71
C CYS A 128 1.58 -3.69 -3.40
N LEU A 129 2.80 -3.16 -3.41
CA LEU A 129 3.44 -2.56 -2.23
C LEU A 129 2.63 -1.36 -1.69
N TYR A 130 2.23 -0.46 -2.59
CA TYR A 130 1.42 0.71 -2.25
C TYR A 130 0.01 0.31 -1.78
N TRP A 131 -0.62 -0.67 -2.43
CA TRP A 131 -1.88 -1.25 -1.98
C TRP A 131 -1.76 -1.77 -0.55
N ARG A 132 -0.76 -2.61 -0.26
CA ARG A 132 -0.64 -3.29 1.03
C ARG A 132 -0.34 -2.33 2.17
N ARG A 133 0.50 -1.32 1.95
CA ARG A 133 0.69 -0.23 2.93
C ARG A 133 -0.61 0.51 3.21
N GLY A 134 -1.32 0.91 2.15
CA GLY A 134 -2.59 1.61 2.27
C GLY A 134 -3.68 0.79 2.98
N ALA A 135 -3.82 -0.48 2.62
CA ALA A 135 -4.79 -1.41 3.19
C ALA A 135 -4.50 -1.74 4.66
N LEU A 136 -3.23 -1.97 5.02
CA LEU A 136 -2.83 -2.22 6.41
C LEU A 136 -3.17 -1.01 7.30
N ILE A 137 -2.83 0.20 6.84
CA ILE A 137 -3.15 1.43 7.56
C ILE A 137 -4.68 1.60 7.66
N TYR A 138 -5.41 1.36 6.57
CA TYR A 138 -6.87 1.39 6.58
C TYR A 138 -7.45 0.47 7.67
N MET A 139 -7.01 -0.80 7.73
CA MET A 139 -7.49 -1.79 8.70
C MET A 139 -7.15 -1.38 10.14
N PHE A 140 -5.94 -0.88 10.37
CA PHE A 140 -5.54 -0.34 11.66
C PHE A 140 -6.44 0.84 12.08
N CYS A 141 -6.55 1.86 11.23
CA CYS A 141 -7.41 3.03 11.45
C CYS A 141 -8.88 2.62 11.68
N HIS A 142 -9.37 1.64 10.91
CA HIS A 142 -10.73 1.12 11.03
C HIS A 142 -11.01 0.54 12.42
N THR A 143 -10.03 -0.15 12.99
CA THR A 143 -10.12 -0.76 14.30
C THR A 143 -10.00 0.29 15.41
N VAL A 144 -8.95 1.12 15.37
CA VAL A 144 -8.68 2.09 16.45
C VAL A 144 -9.71 3.23 16.52
N LYS A 145 -10.37 3.60 15.40
CA LYS A 145 -11.49 4.57 15.45
C LYS A 145 -12.66 4.09 16.31
N GLY A 146 -12.79 2.78 16.55
CA GLY A 146 -13.79 2.21 17.45
C GLY A 146 -13.45 2.39 18.94
N ARG A 147 -12.16 2.60 19.25
CA ARG A 147 -11.62 2.74 20.61
C ARG A 147 -11.70 4.19 21.07
N LYS A 148 -12.84 4.57 21.67
CA LYS A 148 -13.11 5.96 22.07
C LYS A 148 -12.03 6.58 22.97
N GLU A 149 -11.42 5.80 23.85
CA GLU A 149 -10.37 6.28 24.76
C GLU A 149 -9.05 6.55 24.04
N TRP A 150 -8.65 5.64 23.16
CA TRP A 150 -7.48 5.79 22.30
C TRP A 150 -7.63 7.01 21.38
N LEU A 151 -8.78 7.13 20.71
CA LEU A 151 -9.07 8.24 19.80
C LEU A 151 -8.96 9.61 20.46
N ARG A 152 -9.28 9.72 21.75
CA ARG A 152 -9.15 10.98 22.50
C ARG A 152 -7.71 11.37 22.79
N LYS A 153 -6.80 10.39 22.88
CA LYS A 153 -5.39 10.60 23.19
C LYS A 153 -4.55 10.77 21.93
N GLU A 154 -4.87 10.02 20.88
CA GLU A 154 -4.01 9.81 19.71
C GLU A 154 -4.59 10.41 18.41
N THR A 155 -5.38 11.49 18.50
CA THR A 155 -5.99 12.13 17.33
C THR A 155 -4.97 12.53 16.25
N ASP A 156 -3.82 13.07 16.67
CA ASP A 156 -2.77 13.50 15.73
C ASP A 156 -2.09 12.32 15.05
N LEU A 157 -1.88 11.24 15.80
CA LEU A 157 -1.34 9.99 15.27
C LEU A 157 -2.31 9.37 14.27
N LEU A 158 -3.61 9.35 14.58
CA LEU A 158 -4.64 8.94 13.63
C LEU A 158 -4.59 9.82 12.37
N LYS A 159 -4.52 11.16 12.51
CA LYS A 159 -4.45 12.07 11.36
C LYS A 159 -3.24 11.78 10.48
N LYS A 160 -2.08 11.48 11.07
CA LYS A 160 -0.86 11.07 10.35
C LYS A 160 -1.11 9.79 9.55
N PHE A 161 -1.57 8.72 10.20
CA PHE A 161 -1.86 7.46 9.52
C PHE A 161 -2.90 7.63 8.42
N LEU A 162 -3.96 8.40 8.64
CA LEU A 162 -4.97 8.65 7.62
C LEU A 162 -4.35 9.28 6.36
N LYS A 163 -3.50 10.29 6.52
CA LYS A 163 -2.80 10.94 5.40
C LYS A 163 -1.85 9.98 4.68
N GLU A 164 -1.08 9.19 5.42
CA GLU A 164 -0.15 8.22 4.83
C GLU A 164 -0.89 7.11 4.06
N GLY A 165 -1.93 6.53 4.64
CA GLY A 165 -2.70 5.49 3.95
C GLY A 165 -3.42 6.01 2.72
N ILE A 166 -4.02 7.20 2.77
CA ILE A 166 -4.59 7.85 1.58
C ILE A 166 -3.51 8.08 0.52
N HIS A 167 -2.34 8.59 0.91
CA HIS A 167 -1.23 8.79 -0.02
C HIS A 167 -0.84 7.49 -0.73
N TYR A 168 -0.70 6.39 0.02
CA TYR A 168 -0.34 5.10 -0.57
C TYR A 168 -1.41 4.57 -1.52
N LEU A 169 -2.70 4.66 -1.15
CA LEU A 169 -3.80 4.23 -2.01
C LEU A 169 -3.94 5.09 -3.27
N LEU A 170 -3.70 6.40 -3.17
CA LEU A 170 -3.68 7.29 -4.35
C LEU A 170 -2.53 6.93 -5.30
N LYS A 171 -1.34 6.67 -4.77
CA LYS A 171 -0.19 6.20 -5.56
C LYS A 171 -0.47 4.87 -6.25
N MET A 172 -1.08 3.92 -5.53
CA MET A 172 -1.52 2.64 -6.08
C MET A 172 -2.46 2.82 -7.28
N LEU A 173 -3.47 3.68 -7.16
CA LEU A 173 -4.45 3.96 -8.21
C LEU A 173 -3.84 4.70 -9.43
N ASP A 174 -2.72 5.38 -9.25
CA ASP A 174 -2.07 6.19 -10.29
C ASP A 174 -1.23 5.34 -11.26
N PHE A 175 -0.70 4.19 -10.83
CA PHE A 175 0.21 3.37 -11.65
C PHE A 175 -0.38 2.85 -12.96
N ARG A 176 -1.71 2.71 -13.04
CA ARG A 176 -2.41 2.26 -14.25
C ARG A 176 -3.34 3.31 -14.83
N CYS A 177 -3.25 4.55 -14.37
CA CYS A 177 -3.98 5.66 -14.96
C CYS A 177 -3.28 6.03 -16.27
N THR A 178 -3.86 5.67 -17.42
CA THR A 178 -3.28 5.98 -18.73
C THR A 178 -3.54 7.44 -19.10
N ASP A 179 -2.49 8.21 -19.35
CA ASP A 179 -2.59 9.52 -20.02
C ASP A 179 -2.92 9.42 -21.53
N ASN A 180 -2.93 8.18 -22.09
CA ASN A 180 -3.14 7.93 -23.51
C ASN A 180 -4.06 6.72 -23.74
N PRO A 181 -5.34 6.91 -24.11
CA PRO A 181 -6.29 5.83 -24.40
C PRO A 181 -6.07 5.11 -25.75
N ASN A 182 -4.88 5.22 -26.34
CA ASN A 182 -4.63 4.88 -27.76
C ASN A 182 -3.92 3.53 -27.98
N GLU A 183 -3.79 2.67 -26.97
CA GLU A 183 -3.52 1.26 -27.26
C GLU A 183 -4.85 0.59 -27.63
N GLU A 184 -5.02 0.32 -28.94
CA GLU A 184 -6.14 -0.44 -29.50
C GLU A 184 -6.15 -1.88 -28.95
N PHE A 185 -6.56 -2.04 -27.69
CA PHE A 185 -7.11 -3.30 -27.24
C PHE A 185 -8.46 -3.45 -27.93
N VAL A 186 -8.60 -4.50 -28.74
CA VAL A 186 -9.91 -4.95 -29.25
C VAL A 186 -10.67 -5.54 -28.06
N VAL A 187 -11.15 -4.69 -27.16
CA VAL A 187 -11.99 -5.10 -26.05
C VAL A 187 -13.37 -5.35 -26.63
N GLN A 188 -13.77 -6.62 -26.68
CA GLN A 188 -15.06 -7.04 -27.24
C GLN A 188 -16.24 -6.60 -26.35
N ASP A 189 -16.00 -6.37 -25.06
CA ASP A 189 -16.99 -5.94 -24.07
C ASP A 189 -16.86 -4.44 -23.74
N THR A 190 -17.96 -3.69 -23.88
CA THR A 190 -17.97 -2.24 -23.66
C THR A 190 -17.70 -1.88 -22.20
N SER A 191 -18.18 -2.70 -21.25
CA SER A 191 -17.98 -2.46 -19.82
C SER A 191 -16.52 -2.64 -19.42
N THR A 192 -15.86 -3.68 -19.92
CA THR A 192 -14.42 -3.92 -19.69
C THR A 192 -13.57 -2.78 -20.27
N ALA A 193 -13.92 -2.26 -21.44
CA ALA A 193 -13.19 -1.14 -22.05
C ALA A 193 -13.29 0.13 -21.20
N ILE A 194 -14.48 0.40 -20.64
CA ILE A 194 -14.69 1.53 -19.72
C ILE A 194 -13.82 1.38 -18.46
N LEU A 195 -13.77 0.18 -17.87
CA LEU A 195 -12.97 -0.08 -16.67
C LEU A 195 -11.47 0.14 -16.92
N VAL A 196 -10.95 -0.40 -18.02
CA VAL A 196 -9.53 -0.24 -18.40
C VAL A 196 -9.17 1.22 -18.64
N ASN A 197 -10.02 1.96 -19.36
CA ASN A 197 -9.82 3.41 -19.58
C ASN A 197 -9.86 4.22 -18.28
N GLU A 198 -10.61 3.75 -17.28
CA GLU A 198 -10.66 4.34 -15.95
C GLU A 198 -9.50 3.89 -15.04
N GLY A 199 -8.57 3.06 -15.53
CA GLY A 199 -7.46 2.54 -14.75
C GLY A 199 -7.85 1.45 -13.75
N ILE A 200 -8.97 0.75 -13.98
CA ILE A 200 -9.55 -0.24 -13.04
C ILE A 200 -9.35 -1.65 -13.59
N PHE A 201 -8.43 -2.39 -12.97
CA PHE A 201 -8.02 -3.73 -13.45
C PHE A 201 -8.42 -4.86 -12.50
N SER A 202 -8.86 -4.53 -11.28
CA SER A 202 -9.19 -5.53 -10.25
C SER A 202 -10.11 -4.96 -9.17
N ASP A 203 -10.73 -5.84 -8.40
CA ASP A 203 -11.53 -5.50 -7.21
C ASP A 203 -10.74 -4.66 -6.20
N THR A 204 -9.41 -4.85 -6.14
CA THR A 204 -8.49 -4.07 -5.31
C THR A 204 -8.57 -2.57 -5.59
N HIS A 205 -8.76 -2.17 -6.85
CA HIS A 205 -8.91 -0.75 -7.22
C HIS A 205 -10.19 -0.16 -6.64
N LEU A 206 -11.29 -0.93 -6.62
CA LEU A 206 -12.57 -0.50 -6.05
C LEU A 206 -12.47 -0.39 -4.53
N LEU A 207 -11.81 -1.36 -3.89
CA LEU A 207 -11.51 -1.30 -2.46
C LEU A 207 -10.64 -0.09 -2.12
N ALA A 208 -9.61 0.22 -2.91
CA ALA A 208 -8.77 1.39 -2.71
C ALA A 208 -9.57 2.69 -2.76
N MET A 209 -10.47 2.85 -3.74
CA MET A 209 -11.34 4.03 -3.82
C MET A 209 -12.26 4.14 -2.60
N MET A 210 -12.85 3.03 -2.16
CA MET A 210 -13.71 3.02 -0.98
C MET A 210 -12.93 3.34 0.30
N TYR A 211 -11.76 2.71 0.49
CA TYR A 211 -10.89 2.92 1.64
C TYR A 211 -10.40 4.37 1.72
N CYS A 212 -9.98 4.95 0.59
CA CYS A 212 -9.67 6.38 0.51
C CYS A 212 -10.83 7.26 1.01
N GLY A 213 -12.04 7.00 0.52
CA GLY A 213 -13.23 7.76 0.91
C GLY A 213 -13.57 7.64 2.40
N GLU A 214 -13.47 6.44 2.97
CA GLU A 214 -13.71 6.22 4.41
C GLU A 214 -12.63 6.87 5.28
N MET A 215 -11.36 6.80 4.89
CA MET A 215 -10.27 7.46 5.61
C MET A 215 -10.41 8.98 5.57
N CYS A 216 -10.81 9.55 4.42
CA CYS A 216 -11.15 10.96 4.31
C CYS A 216 -12.29 11.36 5.24
N TYR A 217 -13.35 10.55 5.29
CA TYR A 217 -14.45 10.73 6.21
C TYR A 217 -14.02 10.70 7.67
N TRP A 218 -13.15 9.76 8.06
CA TRP A 218 -12.62 9.69 9.42
C TRP A 218 -11.75 10.90 9.75
N GLY A 219 -10.94 11.38 8.79
CA GLY A 219 -10.14 12.59 8.95
C GLY A 219 -10.99 13.80 9.27
N LEU A 220 -12.04 14.04 8.49
CA LEU A 220 -12.96 15.16 8.72
C LEU A 220 -13.80 15.00 9.99
N LYS A 221 -14.23 13.78 10.30
CA LYS A 221 -15.12 13.51 11.43
C LYS A 221 -14.42 13.53 12.78
N TYR A 222 -13.21 12.98 12.86
CA TYR A 222 -12.52 12.73 14.13
C TYR A 222 -11.33 13.66 14.34
N CYS A 223 -10.65 14.07 13.28
CA CYS A 223 -9.45 14.90 13.38
C CYS A 223 -9.74 16.39 13.20
N GLY A 224 -10.93 16.77 12.72
CA GLY A 224 -11.39 18.15 12.56
C GLY A 224 -10.51 18.97 11.61
N ASP A 225 -11.08 19.45 10.50
CA ASP A 225 -10.39 20.42 9.65
C ASP A 225 -10.88 21.83 10.00
N GLN A 226 -10.14 22.51 10.86
CA GLN A 226 -9.90 23.93 10.64
C GLN A 226 -8.46 24.01 10.17
N GLY A 227 -8.26 24.28 8.88
CA GLY A 227 -6.92 24.43 8.33
C GLY A 227 -6.14 25.46 9.14
N THR A 228 -5.13 25.04 9.90
CA THR A 228 -4.08 25.92 10.44
C THR A 228 -2.85 25.10 10.81
N GLU A 229 -1.76 25.39 10.07
CA GLU A 229 -0.35 25.49 10.47
C GLU A 229 0.24 24.49 11.46
N LEU A 230 1.27 23.77 10.98
CA LEU A 230 2.47 23.52 11.78
C LEU A 230 3.70 23.68 10.89
N HIS A 231 4.15 24.93 10.77
CA HIS A 231 5.57 25.19 10.54
C HIS A 231 6.33 24.84 11.81
N ARG A 232 7.12 23.77 11.77
CA ARG A 232 8.42 23.74 12.43
C ARG A 232 9.36 22.86 11.62
N GLU A 233 10.39 23.52 11.11
CA GLU A 233 11.39 23.04 10.17
C GLU A 233 12.18 21.83 10.70
N LEU A 234 12.34 20.81 9.85
CA LEU A 234 13.59 20.05 9.69
C LEU A 234 13.94 20.02 8.19
N PRO A 235 15.21 20.27 7.81
CA PRO A 235 15.60 20.31 6.41
C PRO A 235 15.88 18.90 5.90
N GLY A 236 14.98 18.36 5.08
CA GLY A 236 15.22 17.13 4.33
C GLY A 236 13.96 16.32 4.05
N SER A 237 13.48 16.43 2.81
CA SER A 237 12.55 15.52 2.10
C SER A 237 11.02 15.72 2.25
N SER A 238 10.41 15.69 1.07
CA SER A 238 8.99 15.65 0.68
C SER A 238 8.14 16.92 0.77
N GLU A 239 7.67 17.33 -0.40
CA GLU A 239 6.63 18.33 -0.63
C GLU A 239 5.42 18.04 0.26
N ASN A 240 5.16 18.91 1.23
CA ASN A 240 3.94 18.84 2.05
C ASN A 240 2.74 19.24 1.19
N ILE A 241 2.22 18.28 0.42
CA ILE A 241 0.94 18.40 -0.25
C ILE A 241 -0.12 18.58 0.85
N ILE A 242 -0.73 19.76 0.90
CA ILE A 242 -1.91 20.00 1.73
C ILE A 242 -2.99 19.04 1.24
N MET A 243 -3.29 18.02 2.04
CA MET A 243 -4.26 17.01 1.69
C MET A 243 -5.66 17.50 2.05
N ASP A 244 -6.46 17.82 1.05
CA ASP A 244 -7.88 18.11 1.20
C ASP A 244 -8.66 16.80 1.28
N PHE A 245 -9.02 16.39 2.51
CA PHE A 245 -9.80 15.18 2.74
C PHE A 245 -11.17 15.23 2.05
N GLN A 246 -11.81 16.40 1.96
CA GLN A 246 -13.12 16.50 1.35
C GLN A 246 -13.02 16.28 -0.17
N GLU A 247 -12.13 17.00 -0.84
CA GLU A 247 -11.96 16.89 -2.29
C GLU A 247 -11.57 15.48 -2.71
N ILE A 248 -10.57 14.88 -2.04
CA ILE A 248 -10.10 13.53 -2.33
C ILE A 248 -11.22 12.51 -2.08
N GLY A 249 -11.91 12.62 -0.94
CA GLY A 249 -12.99 11.73 -0.58
C GLY A 249 -14.16 11.80 -1.57
N GLU A 250 -14.56 13.00 -1.98
CA GLU A 250 -15.62 13.21 -2.97
C GLU A 250 -15.25 12.62 -4.33
N LYS A 251 -14.02 12.87 -4.80
CA LYS A 251 -13.50 12.33 -6.07
C LYS A 251 -13.53 10.81 -6.08
N MET A 252 -12.96 10.18 -5.04
CA MET A 252 -12.83 8.72 -4.97
C MET A 252 -14.19 8.02 -4.86
N LEU A 253 -15.07 8.49 -3.97
CA LEU A 253 -16.38 7.86 -3.77
C LEU A 253 -17.32 8.07 -4.96
N THR A 254 -17.24 9.22 -5.64
CA THR A 254 -18.01 9.46 -6.86
C THR A 254 -17.59 8.49 -7.96
N LYS A 255 -16.28 8.28 -8.15
CA LYS A 255 -15.75 7.31 -9.13
C LYS A 255 -16.15 5.88 -8.77
N TYR A 256 -16.00 5.48 -7.50
CA TYR A 256 -16.45 4.18 -7.00
C TYR A 256 -17.93 3.90 -7.32
N ILE A 257 -18.83 4.84 -6.99
CA ILE A 257 -20.27 4.68 -7.25
C ILE A 257 -20.56 4.58 -8.75
N ALA A 258 -19.95 5.45 -9.56
CA ALA A 258 -20.16 5.45 -11.01
C ALA A 258 -19.78 4.10 -11.63
N VAL A 259 -18.69 3.50 -11.17
CA VAL A 259 -18.19 2.21 -11.64
C VAL A 259 -19.08 1.05 -11.15
N CYS A 260 -19.40 1.03 -9.85
CA CYS A 260 -20.21 -0.02 -9.23
C CYS A 260 -21.66 -0.03 -9.74
N GLU A 261 -22.28 1.12 -9.99
CA GLU A 261 -23.67 1.22 -10.48
C GLU A 261 -23.76 1.24 -12.02
N GLY A 262 -22.63 1.44 -12.70
CA GLY A 262 -22.50 1.41 -14.14
C GLY A 262 -21.95 0.06 -14.64
N PRO A 263 -20.69 0.00 -15.12
CA PRO A 263 -20.11 -1.20 -15.74
C PRO A 263 -20.14 -2.45 -14.84
N LEU A 264 -20.13 -2.28 -13.51
CA LEU A 264 -20.12 -3.40 -12.57
C LEU A 264 -21.46 -3.66 -11.87
N ARG A 265 -22.57 -3.10 -12.35
CA ARG A 265 -23.89 -3.20 -11.69
C ARG A 265 -24.34 -4.63 -11.36
N SER A 266 -23.97 -5.62 -12.18
CA SER A 266 -24.31 -7.04 -11.97
C SER A 266 -23.42 -7.77 -10.96
N HIS A 267 -22.36 -7.13 -10.45
CA HIS A 267 -21.33 -7.77 -9.63
C HIS A 267 -21.54 -7.59 -8.12
N GLY A 268 -22.65 -6.98 -7.71
CA GLY A 268 -23.09 -6.99 -6.30
C GLY A 268 -22.37 -6.04 -5.34
N TRP A 269 -21.57 -5.09 -5.85
CA TRP A 269 -20.91 -4.07 -5.03
C TRP A 269 -21.91 -3.16 -4.30
N ASP A 270 -21.69 -2.94 -2.99
CA ASP A 270 -22.54 -2.07 -2.18
C ASP A 270 -22.06 -0.61 -2.24
N THR A 271 -22.97 0.30 -2.58
CA THR A 271 -22.73 1.75 -2.67
C THR A 271 -23.38 2.55 -1.55
N LYS A 272 -24.13 1.90 -0.64
CA LYS A 272 -24.86 2.59 0.44
C LYS A 272 -23.94 3.40 1.34
N ASN A 273 -22.82 2.82 1.76
CA ASN A 273 -21.88 3.51 2.64
C ASN A 273 -21.17 4.68 1.94
N ALA A 274 -20.75 4.49 0.68
CA ALA A 274 -20.16 5.55 -0.14
C ALA A 274 -21.10 6.75 -0.28
N LYS A 275 -22.39 6.49 -0.61
CA LYS A 275 -23.43 7.53 -0.70
C LYS A 275 -23.63 8.27 0.62
N ARG A 276 -23.69 7.54 1.73
CA ARG A 276 -23.81 8.11 3.09
C ARG A 276 -22.65 9.06 3.42
N ILE A 277 -21.44 8.70 3.02
CA ILE A 277 -20.26 9.54 3.25
C ILE A 277 -20.28 10.78 2.35
N LEU A 278 -20.63 10.64 1.07
CA LEU A 278 -20.78 11.79 0.18
C LEU A 278 -21.83 12.80 0.69
N ASP A 279 -22.93 12.31 1.24
CA ASP A 279 -23.95 13.19 1.83
C ASP A 279 -23.44 13.90 3.08
N TYR A 280 -22.50 13.31 3.82
CA TYR A 280 -21.80 13.99 4.90
C TYR A 280 -20.87 15.10 4.38
N PHE A 281 -20.12 14.87 3.31
CA PHE A 281 -19.26 15.90 2.72
C PHE A 281 -20.05 17.11 2.22
N LYS A 282 -21.20 16.89 1.56
CA LYS A 282 -22.11 17.96 1.14
C LYS A 282 -22.64 18.82 2.30
N GLN A 283 -22.80 18.24 3.48
CA GLN A 283 -23.25 18.97 4.68
C GLN A 283 -22.16 19.88 5.25
N LEU A 284 -20.88 19.59 4.98
CA LEU A 284 -19.77 20.43 5.43
C LEU A 284 -19.58 21.69 4.55
N SER A 285 -20.01 21.62 3.29
CA SER A 285 -19.93 22.73 2.33
C SER A 285 -21.19 23.60 2.25
N SER A 286 -22.23 23.28 3.03
CA SER A 286 -23.51 24.01 3.12
C SER A 286 -23.52 24.99 4.29
#